data_AF-A0A822ZS71-F1
#
_entry.id   AF-A0A822ZS71-F1
#
_cell.length_a   1.000
_cell.length_b   1.000
_cell.length_c   1.000
_cell.angle_alpha   90.00
_cell.angle_beta   90.00
_cell.angle_gamma   90.00
#
_symmetry.space_group_name_H-M   'P 1'
#
loop_
_entity.id
_entity.type
_entity.pdbx_description
1 polymer ?
#
loop_
_entity_poly.entity_id
_entity_poly.type
_entity_poly.pdbx_seq_one_letter_code
_entity_poly.pdbx_strand_id
1 'polypeptide(L)'
;MASDNSYVQPAIPRFDGVAESAPGVVLSEAEQKKLEERKLKDLKAKNYLFQAIDHFILETILQKDTCKQIWNSMKKKYQGTTMVKRQQLQALRKEFEILHMKQGGVC
;
A
#
# COMPACT_ATOMS: atom_id res chain seq x y z
N MET A 1 12.10 3.90 30.69
CA MET A 1 12.92 4.50 29.63
C MET A 1 12.13 4.49 28.34
N ALA A 2 11.82 5.67 27.78
CA ALA A 2 11.07 5.78 26.54
C ALA A 2 12.06 5.53 25.38
N SER A 3 11.96 4.38 24.75
CA SER A 3 12.73 4.08 23.54
C SER A 3 12.24 4.99 22.42
N ASP A 4 13.14 5.82 21.89
CA ASP A 4 12.93 6.65 20.70
C ASP A 4 12.38 5.78 19.57
N ASN A 5 11.11 5.98 19.24
CA ASN A 5 10.47 5.33 18.12
C ASN A 5 10.74 6.17 16.86
N SER A 6 11.98 6.12 16.35
CA SER A 6 12.39 6.71 15.07
C SER A 6 11.93 5.85 13.89
N TYR A 7 10.63 5.56 13.83
CA TYR A 7 10.08 4.90 12.65
C TYR A 7 9.89 5.92 11.53
N VAL A 8 10.78 5.89 10.54
CA VAL A 8 10.64 6.64 9.30
C VAL A 8 9.67 5.87 8.41
N GLN A 9 8.53 6.47 8.08
CA GLN A 9 7.61 5.87 7.11
C GLN A 9 8.33 5.75 5.75
N PRO A 10 8.32 4.57 5.11
CA PRO A 10 8.93 4.42 3.80
C PRO A 10 8.25 5.36 2.80
N ALA A 11 9.06 6.03 1.97
CA ALA A 11 8.56 6.87 0.90
C ALA A 11 7.86 6.00 -0.14
N ILE A 12 6.54 6.00 -0.10
CA ILE A 12 5.69 5.31 -1.07
C ILE A 12 5.86 5.98 -2.44
N PRO A 13 6.26 5.24 -3.50
CA PRO A 13 6.32 5.77 -4.85
C PRO A 13 4.98 6.37 -5.26
N ARG A 14 5.00 7.55 -5.88
CA ARG A 14 3.81 8.22 -6.40
C ARG A 14 3.47 7.64 -7.77
N PHE A 15 2.33 6.97 -7.88
CA PHE A 15 1.77 6.56 -9.16
C PHE A 15 0.93 7.70 -9.73
N ASP A 16 1.46 8.43 -10.71
CA ASP A 16 0.78 9.60 -11.27
C ASP A 16 -0.48 9.24 -12.09
N GLY A 17 -0.59 7.99 -12.53
CA GLY A 17 -1.71 7.47 -13.31
C GLY A 17 -1.67 7.95 -14.75
N VAL A 18 -2.37 7.23 -15.64
CA VAL A 18 -2.52 7.62 -17.03
C VAL A 18 -3.88 8.28 -17.17
N ALA A 19 -3.90 9.59 -17.43
CA ALA A 19 -5.14 10.26 -17.79
C ALA A 19 -5.50 9.85 -19.22
N GLU A 20 -6.71 9.32 -19.43
CA GLU A 20 -7.25 9.16 -20.78
C GLU A 20 -7.48 10.55 -21.39
N SER A 21 -7.02 10.75 -22.62
CA SER A 21 -7.28 11.98 -23.36
C SER A 21 -8.77 12.05 -23.67
N ALA A 22 -9.38 13.23 -23.51
CA ALA A 22 -10.77 13.46 -23.85
C ALA A 22 -11.04 13.08 -25.33
N PRO A 23 -12.19 12.46 -25.63
CA PRO A 23 -12.54 12.10 -27.01
C PRO A 23 -12.64 13.37 -27.87
N GLY A 24 -11.85 13.44 -28.94
CA GLY A 24 -11.87 14.55 -29.91
C GLY A 24 -10.67 15.49 -29.90
N VAL A 25 -9.66 15.28 -29.03
CA VAL A 25 -8.41 16.06 -29.07
C VAL A 25 -7.46 15.47 -30.12
N VAL A 26 -7.18 16.21 -31.20
CA VAL A 26 -6.11 15.88 -32.14
C VAL A 26 -4.78 16.17 -31.45
N LEU A 27 -4.23 15.15 -30.80
CA LEU A 27 -2.90 15.21 -30.20
C LEU A 27 -1.83 15.18 -31.29
N SER A 28 -0.81 16.03 -31.16
CA SER A 28 0.38 15.96 -32.01
C SER A 28 1.08 14.60 -31.86
N GLU A 29 1.84 14.17 -32.87
CA GLU A 29 2.60 12.90 -32.82
C GLU A 29 3.46 12.78 -31.55
N ALA A 30 4.06 13.89 -31.11
CA ALA A 30 4.88 13.93 -29.90
C ALA A 30 4.06 13.69 -28.61
N GLU A 31 2.82 14.16 -28.56
CA GLU A 31 1.92 13.94 -27.42
C GLU A 31 1.35 12.53 -27.41
N GLN A 32 1.01 11.99 -28.59
CA GLN A 32 0.59 10.59 -28.74
C GLN A 32 1.69 9.64 -28.28
N LYS A 33 2.94 9.84 -28.73
CA LYS A 33 4.08 9.02 -28.31
C LYS A 33 4.29 9.06 -26.79
N LYS A 34 4.20 10.24 -26.17
CA LYS A 34 4.30 10.38 -24.71
C LYS A 34 3.17 9.67 -23.97
N LEU A 35 1.95 9.67 -24.52
CA LEU A 35 0.82 8.96 -23.93
C LEU A 35 1.02 7.45 -23.98
N GLU A 36 1.45 6.92 -25.12
CA GLU A 36 1.73 5.49 -25.28
C GLU A 36 2.88 5.01 -24.37
N GLU A 37 3.94 5.80 -24.23
CA GLU A 37 5.01 5.51 -23.26
C GLU A 37 4.50 5.46 -21.81
N ARG A 38 3.57 6.35 -21.44
CA ARG A 38 2.94 6.35 -20.11
C ARG A 38 2.04 5.14 -19.92
N LYS A 39 1.22 4.77 -20.92
CA LYS A 39 0.39 3.56 -20.91
C LYS A 39 1.25 2.30 -20.75
N LEU A 40 2.34 2.20 -21.50
CA LEU A 40 3.25 1.06 -21.42
C LEU A 40 3.87 0.92 -20.02
N LYS A 41 4.29 2.05 -19.43
CA LYS A 41 4.82 2.08 -18.06
C LYS A 41 3.76 1.67 -17.03
N ASP A 42 2.53 2.15 -17.17
CA ASP A 42 1.42 1.79 -16.27
C ASP A 42 1.07 0.30 -16.40
N LEU A 43 0.98 -0.25 -17.62
CA LEU A 43 0.77 -1.68 -17.85
C LEU A 43 1.85 -2.54 -17.20
N LYS A 44 3.12 -2.14 -17.34
CA LYS A 44 4.23 -2.85 -16.71
C LYS A 44 4.12 -2.82 -15.18
N ALA A 45 3.81 -1.65 -14.60
CA ALA A 45 3.63 -1.49 -13.17
C ALA A 45 2.42 -2.31 -12.65
N LYS A 46 1.29 -2.31 -13.37
CA LYS A 46 0.11 -3.13 -13.07
C LYS A 46 0.46 -4.61 -13.05
N ASN A 47 1.21 -5.10 -14.04
CA ASN A 47 1.61 -6.50 -14.11
C ASN A 47 2.42 -6.90 -12.86
N TYR A 48 3.40 -6.08 -12.44
CA TYR A 48 4.12 -6.31 -11.19
C TYR A 48 3.20 -6.31 -9.96
N LEU A 49 2.25 -5.37 -9.88
CA LEU A 49 1.30 -5.34 -8.76
C LEU A 49 0.42 -6.59 -8.71
N PHE A 50 -0.04 -7.10 -9.86
CA PHE A 50 -0.82 -8.33 -9.91
C PHE A 50 -0.03 -9.56 -9.48
N GLN A 51 1.29 -9.58 -9.70
CA GLN A 51 2.15 -10.66 -9.21
C GLN A 51 2.45 -10.53 -7.71
N ALA A 52 2.60 -9.30 -7.21
CA ALA A 52 2.99 -9.04 -5.83
C ALA A 52 1.82 -9.07 -4.82
N ILE A 53 0.59 -8.83 -5.28
CA ILE A 53 -0.59 -8.79 -4.42
C ILE A 53 -1.29 -10.16 -4.45
N ASP A 54 -1.64 -10.65 -3.26
CA ASP A 54 -2.41 -11.88 -3.11
C ASP A 54 -3.75 -11.82 -3.86
N HIS A 55 -4.13 -12.94 -4.48
CA HIS A 55 -5.32 -13.03 -5.32
C HIS A 55 -6.61 -12.62 -4.59
N PHE A 56 -6.76 -13.03 -3.33
CA PHE A 56 -7.94 -12.68 -2.53
C PHE A 56 -8.02 -11.17 -2.30
N ILE A 57 -6.89 -10.53 -1.99
CA ILE A 57 -6.85 -9.07 -1.82
C ILE A 57 -7.20 -8.39 -3.13
N LEU A 58 -6.68 -8.91 -4.25
CA LEU A 58 -6.93 -8.35 -5.56
C LEU A 58 -8.41 -8.42 -5.94
N GLU A 59 -9.12 -9.50 -5.64
CA GLU A 59 -10.58 -9.61 -5.86
C GLU A 59 -11.37 -8.52 -5.14
N THR A 60 -10.92 -8.12 -3.94
CA THR A 60 -11.61 -7.07 -3.18
C THR A 60 -11.45 -5.65 -3.72
N ILE A 61 -10.56 -5.42 -4.68
CA ILE A 61 -10.37 -4.11 -5.31
C ILE A 61 -11.40 -3.94 -6.43
N LEU A 62 -12.19 -2.86 -6.43
CA LEU A 62 -13.22 -2.63 -7.45
C LEU A 62 -12.65 -2.03 -8.74
N GLN A 63 -11.79 -1.01 -8.63
CA GLN A 63 -11.19 -0.32 -9.78
C GLN A 63 -9.73 -0.74 -9.96
N LYS A 64 -9.41 -1.33 -11.12
CA LYS A 64 -8.07 -1.89 -11.43
C LYS A 64 -7.58 -1.48 -12.82
N ASP A 65 -8.11 -0.38 -13.37
CA ASP A 65 -7.81 0.06 -14.74
C ASP A 65 -6.43 0.70 -14.83
N THR A 66 -5.98 1.36 -13.76
CA THR A 66 -4.62 1.94 -13.66
C THR A 66 -3.86 1.43 -12.45
N CYS A 67 -2.52 1.43 -12.54
CA CYS A 67 -1.65 1.09 -11.40
C CYS A 67 -1.96 1.98 -10.18
N LYS A 68 -2.29 3.25 -10.43
CA LYS A 68 -2.68 4.24 -9.41
C LYS A 68 -3.95 3.84 -8.65
N GLN A 69 -4.98 3.33 -9.34
CA GLN A 69 -6.22 2.90 -8.69
C GLN A 69 -5.99 1.70 -7.77
N ILE A 70 -5.22 0.70 -8.24
CA ILE A 70 -4.85 -0.47 -7.44
C ILE A 70 -4.09 -0.01 -6.18
N TRP A 71 -3.07 0.83 -6.36
CA TRP A 71 -2.26 1.36 -5.27
C TRP A 71 -3.08 2.17 -4.24
N ASN A 72 -3.95 3.06 -4.71
CA ASN A 72 -4.79 3.87 -3.82
C ASN A 72 -5.81 3.03 -3.05
N SER A 73 -6.39 2.01 -3.70
CA SER A 73 -7.29 1.05 -3.06
C SER A 73 -6.58 0.28 -1.94
N MET A 74 -5.37 -0.21 -2.20
CA MET A 74 -4.52 -0.85 -1.20
C MET A 74 -4.19 0.08 -0.04
N LYS A 75 -3.76 1.32 -0.36
CA LYS A 75 -3.47 2.33 0.66
C LYS A 75 -4.69 2.59 1.53
N LYS A 76 -5.87 2.81 0.95
CA LYS A 76 -7.11 3.08 1.69
C LYS A 76 -7.51 1.91 2.60
N LYS A 77 -7.40 0.67 2.11
CA LYS A 77 -7.78 -0.53 2.87
C LYS A 77 -6.89 -0.79 4.08
N TYR A 78 -5.59 -0.51 3.94
CA TYR A 78 -4.59 -0.86 4.97
C TYR A 78 -3.98 0.35 5.70
N GLN A 79 -4.43 1.57 5.38
CA GLN A 79 -4.03 2.76 6.12
C GLN A 79 -4.49 2.63 7.59
N GLY A 80 -3.57 2.86 8.52
CA GLY A 80 -3.84 2.75 9.96
C GLY A 80 -3.75 1.32 10.52
N THR A 81 -3.79 0.28 9.68
CA THR A 81 -3.64 -1.12 10.13
C THR A 81 -2.31 -1.33 10.85
N THR A 82 -1.23 -0.67 10.43
CA THR A 82 0.08 -0.75 11.08
C THR A 82 0.05 -0.25 12.52
N MET A 83 -0.69 0.82 12.81
CA MET A 83 -0.81 1.36 14.18
C MET A 83 -1.61 0.41 15.07
N VAL A 84 -2.73 -0.12 14.55
CA VAL A 84 -3.57 -1.08 15.28
C VAL A 84 -2.82 -2.38 15.56
N LYS A 85 -2.16 -2.96 14.55
CA LYS A 85 -1.32 -4.16 14.72
C LYS A 85 -0.22 -3.94 15.76
N ARG A 86 0.36 -2.74 15.80
CA ARG A 86 1.37 -2.38 16.81
C ARG A 86 0.77 -2.31 18.21
N GLN A 87 -0.38 -1.67 18.38
CA GLN A 87 -1.06 -1.59 19.69
C GLN A 87 -1.41 -2.99 20.21
N GLN A 88 -1.95 -3.85 19.34
CA GLN A 88 -2.23 -5.25 19.67
C GLN A 88 -0.96 -6.01 20.08
N LEU A 89 0.14 -5.86 19.33
CA LEU A 89 1.41 -6.49 19.67
C LEU A 89 1.96 -6.01 21.03
N GLN A 90 1.84 -4.71 21.32
CA GLN A 90 2.25 -4.16 22.62
C GLN A 90 1.37 -4.68 23.77
N ALA A 91 0.05 -4.80 23.56
CA ALA A 91 -0.85 -5.38 24.55
C ALA A 91 -0.43 -6.83 24.85
N LEU A 92 -0.19 -7.65 23.81
CA LEU A 92 0.21 -9.03 23.96
C LEU A 92 1.55 -9.18 24.69
N ARG A 93 2.53 -8.30 24.41
CA ARG A 93 3.81 -8.27 25.13
C ARG A 93 3.62 -7.98 26.62
N LYS A 94 2.78 -7.00 26.97
CA LYS A 94 2.46 -6.68 28.37
C LYS A 94 1.75 -7.84 29.07
N GLU A 95 0.78 -8.47 28.41
CA GLU A 95 0.09 -9.65 28.94
C GLU A 95 1.07 -10.79 29.21
N PHE A 96 2.01 -11.03 28.29
CA PHE A 96 3.06 -12.03 28.47
C PHE A 96 3.98 -11.72 29.66
N GLU A 97 4.44 -10.47 29.80
CA GLU A 97 5.23 -10.02 30.94
C GLU A 97 4.47 -10.21 32.26
N ILE A 98 3.19 -9.82 32.32
CA ILE A 98 2.35 -9.98 33.51
C ILE A 98 2.17 -11.47 33.87
N LEU A 99 1.90 -12.33 32.88
CA LEU A 99 1.77 -13.77 33.11
C LEU A 99 3.08 -14.37 33.65
N HIS A 100 4.22 -13.95 33.11
CA HIS A 100 5.53 -14.38 33.59
C HIS A 100 5.81 -13.90 35.03
N MET A 101 5.46 -12.64 35.35
CA MET A 101 5.59 -12.11 36.71
C MET A 101 4.67 -12.81 37.72
N LYS A 102 3.46 -13.23 37.29
CA LYS A 102 2.52 -13.98 38.14
C LYS A 102 2.91 -15.46 38.33
N GLN A 103 3.57 -16.08 37.36
CA GLN A 103 4.13 -17.44 37.51
C GLN A 103 5.43 -17.47 38.32
N GLY A 104 6.24 -16.39 38.27
CA GLY A 104 7.45 -16.23 39.08
C GLY A 104 7.22 -15.52 40.42
N GLY A 105 5.97 -15.22 40.78
CA GLY A 105 5.58 -14.69 42.08
C GLY A 105 5.76 -15.76 43.14
N VAL A 106 6.91 -15.73 43.80
CA VAL A 106 7.14 -16.39 45.08
C VAL A 106 6.05 -15.93 46.05
N CYS A 107 5.56 -16.88 46.85
CA CYS A 107 4.62 -16.79 47.96
C CYS A 107 4.55 -15.43 48.68
#